data_AF-A0A7W8FXE4-F1
#
_entry.id   AF-A0A7W8FXE4-F1
#
_cell.length_a   1.000
_cell.length_b   1.000
_cell.length_c   1.000
_cell.angle_alpha   90.00
_cell.angle_beta   90.00
_cell.angle_gamma   90.00
#
_symmetry.space_group_name_H-M   'P 1'
#
loop_
_entity.id
_entity.type
_entity.pdbx_description
1 polymer ?
#
loop_
_entity_poly.entity_id
_entity_poly.type
_entity_poly.pdbx_seq_one_letter_code
_entity_poly.pdbx_strand_id
1 'polypeptide(L)'
;MEQDRIKDKALYFAGILSMCILLVSVAYFFFLRTIQIDLQKSISLHYTGENGMASLEVEVIGDDLNQRVQEFLDTVLFEVSPNTNLSNGDVITITATYDENLAQRYHYEVKNATMEITVEGLQDRYASLEQIDHDYLSAILDASETYVWDHENDIFSLNHETSKEEQWELTRLQPCYGAFLKSKSTSASDRVIQIYQLDFKQNDQVFTLYYLVCVPEINDGMEIQTQDIFGERAYLSDAEIESGDYASYVNRVFGQQYQIESIDLSALDESE
;
A
#
# COMPACT_ATOMS: atom_id res chain seq x y z
N MET A 1 49.01 -68.13 16.22
CA MET A 1 49.12 -67.25 17.40
C MET A 1 49.61 -65.85 17.03
N GLU A 2 50.71 -65.69 16.28
CA GLU A 2 51.18 -64.35 15.86
C GLU A 2 50.33 -63.73 14.73
N GLN A 3 49.86 -64.56 13.78
CA GLN A 3 49.06 -64.11 12.63
C GLN A 3 47.63 -63.65 13.03
N ASP A 4 47.00 -64.31 14.01
CA ASP A 4 45.68 -63.92 14.52
C ASP A 4 45.75 -62.60 15.31
N ARG A 5 46.81 -62.42 16.12
CA ARG A 5 47.08 -61.17 16.84
C ARG A 5 47.31 -59.97 15.91
N ILE A 6 47.85 -60.21 14.71
CA ILE A 6 48.04 -59.17 13.69
C ILE A 6 46.71 -58.83 13.02
N LYS A 7 45.86 -59.82 12.73
CA LYS A 7 44.51 -59.61 12.17
C LYS A 7 43.60 -58.85 13.13
N ASP A 8 43.63 -59.19 14.42
CA ASP A 8 42.82 -58.50 15.44
C ASP A 8 43.24 -57.04 15.63
N LYS A 9 44.54 -56.76 15.62
CA LYS A 9 45.07 -55.39 15.65
C LYS A 9 44.71 -54.63 14.37
N ALA A 10 44.81 -55.26 13.21
CA ALA A 10 44.44 -54.64 11.94
C ALA A 10 42.95 -54.30 11.89
N LEU A 11 42.09 -55.19 12.38
CA LEU A 11 40.64 -54.96 12.49
C LEU A 11 40.32 -53.81 13.45
N TYR A 12 41.02 -53.72 14.58
CA TYR A 12 40.90 -52.61 15.53
C TYR A 12 41.31 -51.26 14.90
N PHE A 13 42.47 -51.20 14.23
CA PHE A 13 42.92 -49.98 13.55
C PHE A 13 42.00 -49.58 12.39
N ALA A 14 41.46 -50.55 11.64
CA ALA A 14 40.47 -50.27 10.59
C ALA A 14 39.16 -49.70 11.16
N GLY A 15 38.72 -50.19 12.33
CA GLY A 15 37.55 -49.65 13.03
C GLY A 15 37.74 -48.20 13.49
N ILE A 16 38.90 -47.87 14.08
CA ILE A 16 39.24 -46.49 14.49
C ILE A 16 39.31 -45.57 13.26
N LEU A 17 39.98 -46.01 12.19
CA LEU A 17 40.11 -45.21 10.98
C LEU A 17 38.74 -44.92 10.35
N SER A 18 37.84 -45.91 10.31
CA SER A 18 36.46 -45.74 9.84
C SER A 18 35.69 -44.72 10.70
N MET A 19 35.80 -44.82 12.03
CA MET A 19 35.18 -43.86 12.95
C MET A 19 35.72 -42.44 12.75
N CYS A 20 37.03 -42.29 12.56
CA CYS A 20 37.66 -40.99 12.28
C CYS A 20 37.18 -40.42 10.93
N ILE A 21 37.10 -41.25 9.88
CA ILE A 21 36.59 -40.82 8.56
C ILE A 21 35.13 -40.37 8.68
N LEU A 22 34.30 -41.10 9.43
CA LEU A 22 32.89 -40.76 9.64
C LEU A 22 32.74 -39.46 10.42
N LEU A 23 33.52 -39.25 11.48
CA LEU A 23 33.56 -37.99 12.23
C LEU A 23 34.02 -36.81 11.36
N VAL A 24 35.05 -37.00 10.53
CA VAL A 24 35.52 -35.96 9.60
C VAL A 24 34.46 -35.67 8.53
N SER A 25 33.75 -36.70 8.04
CA SER A 25 32.70 -36.54 7.03
C SER A 25 31.48 -35.81 7.59
N VAL A 26 31.07 -36.13 8.82
CA VAL A 26 30.03 -35.41 9.57
C VAL A 26 30.49 -33.98 9.83
N ALA A 27 31.72 -33.78 10.32
CA ALA A 27 32.25 -32.45 10.56
C ALA A 27 32.30 -31.62 9.26
N TYR A 28 32.71 -32.22 8.14
CA TYR A 28 32.70 -31.58 6.84
C TYR A 28 31.28 -31.20 6.40
N PHE A 29 30.33 -32.15 6.51
CA PHE A 29 28.95 -31.93 6.08
C PHE A 29 28.22 -30.86 6.91
N PHE A 30 28.50 -30.78 8.21
CA PHE A 30 27.84 -29.84 9.13
C PHE A 30 28.58 -28.50 9.29
N PHE A 31 29.91 -28.47 9.13
CA PHE A 31 30.71 -27.26 9.42
C PHE A 31 31.47 -26.70 8.21
N LEU A 32 31.83 -27.50 7.21
CA LEU A 32 32.65 -27.05 6.08
C LEU A 32 31.89 -27.00 4.75
N ARG A 33 30.62 -27.44 4.74
CA ARG A 33 29.77 -27.33 3.56
C ARG A 33 29.39 -25.87 3.35
N THR A 34 29.75 -25.33 2.19
CA THR A 34 29.31 -24.01 1.75
C THR A 34 27.80 -23.99 1.53
N ILE A 35 27.13 -22.99 2.09
CA ILE A 35 25.71 -22.74 1.89
C ILE A 35 25.57 -21.53 0.99
N GLN A 36 24.77 -21.64 -0.08
CA GLN A 36 24.50 -20.53 -0.98
C GLN A 36 23.31 -19.73 -0.45
N ILE A 37 23.52 -18.43 -0.28
CA ILE A 37 22.47 -17.48 0.12
C ILE A 37 22.19 -16.59 -1.10
N ASP A 38 20.98 -16.67 -1.62
CA ASP A 38 20.53 -15.89 -2.76
C ASP A 38 19.69 -14.72 -2.26
N LEU A 39 20.29 -13.52 -2.22
CA LEU A 39 19.63 -12.36 -1.61
C LEU A 39 18.40 -11.89 -2.37
N GLN A 40 18.32 -12.16 -3.69
CA GLN A 40 17.13 -11.83 -4.48
C GLN A 40 15.90 -12.61 -4.02
N LYS A 41 16.08 -13.83 -3.50
CA LYS A 41 15.00 -14.66 -2.97
C LYS A 41 14.68 -14.38 -1.50
N SER A 42 15.52 -13.58 -0.84
CA SER A 42 15.39 -13.23 0.58
C SER A 42 14.78 -11.86 0.78
N ILE A 43 14.30 -11.20 -0.27
CA ILE A 43 13.67 -9.89 -0.21
C ILE A 43 12.28 -9.88 -0.84
N SER A 44 11.41 -9.05 -0.30
CA SER A 44 10.13 -8.64 -0.87
C SER A 44 10.23 -7.17 -1.30
N LEU A 45 9.62 -6.86 -2.43
CA LEU A 45 9.57 -5.50 -2.98
C LEU A 45 8.18 -4.93 -2.76
N HIS A 46 8.11 -3.81 -2.05
CA HIS A 46 6.86 -3.12 -1.76
C HIS A 46 6.83 -1.78 -2.49
N TYR A 47 6.03 -1.72 -3.54
CA TYR A 47 5.78 -0.47 -4.26
C TYR A 47 4.62 0.29 -3.61
N THR A 48 4.75 1.60 -3.53
CA THR A 48 3.69 2.50 -3.06
C THR A 48 3.58 3.68 -4.01
N GLY A 49 2.36 4.05 -4.39
CA GLY A 49 2.09 5.11 -5.36
C GLY A 49 1.86 4.60 -6.78
N GLU A 50 1.78 5.55 -7.70
CA GLU A 50 1.34 5.35 -9.09
C GLU A 50 2.52 5.46 -10.07
N ASN A 51 2.31 5.07 -11.33
CA ASN A 51 3.29 5.16 -12.39
C ASN A 51 3.83 6.59 -12.53
N GLY A 52 5.16 6.74 -12.43
CA GLY A 52 5.89 8.00 -12.45
C GLY A 52 6.09 8.65 -11.08
N MET A 53 5.47 8.11 -10.03
CA MET A 53 5.49 8.67 -8.67
C MET A 53 5.69 7.61 -7.61
N ALA A 54 5.83 6.34 -7.99
CA ALA A 54 5.95 5.26 -7.03
C ALA A 54 7.30 5.31 -6.29
N SER A 55 7.29 4.83 -5.06
CA SER A 55 8.48 4.54 -4.27
C SER A 55 8.60 3.04 -4.03
N LEU A 56 9.82 2.58 -3.78
CA LEU A 56 10.10 1.19 -3.44
C LEU A 56 10.71 1.09 -2.04
N GLU A 57 10.13 0.20 -1.24
CA GLU A 57 10.74 -0.30 -0.02
C GLU A 57 11.09 -1.78 -0.19
N VAL A 58 12.23 -2.17 0.40
CA VAL A 58 12.74 -3.54 0.37
C VAL A 58 12.65 -4.11 1.77
N GLU A 59 11.92 -5.21 1.92
CA GLU A 59 11.80 -5.94 3.18
C GLU A 59 12.49 -7.29 3.07
N VAL A 60 13.17 -7.72 4.13
CA VAL A 60 13.79 -9.06 4.18
C VAL A 60 12.75 -10.08 4.61
N ILE A 61 12.59 -11.14 3.82
CA ILE A 61 11.68 -12.24 4.12
C ILE A 61 12.39 -13.24 5.04
N GLY A 62 11.85 -13.45 6.24
CA GLY A 62 12.45 -14.29 7.28
C GLY A 62 11.86 -15.70 7.46
N ASP A 63 10.93 -16.12 6.61
CA ASP A 63 10.15 -17.34 6.86
C ASP A 63 10.99 -18.63 6.78
N ASP A 64 10.91 -19.43 7.84
CA ASP A 64 11.52 -20.77 8.00
C ASP A 64 13.05 -20.83 7.84
N LEU A 65 13.75 -19.75 8.18
CA LEU A 65 15.21 -19.70 8.13
C LEU A 65 15.87 -20.30 9.38
N ASN A 66 16.99 -20.99 9.18
CA ASN A 66 17.87 -21.38 10.29
C ASN A 66 18.36 -20.12 11.03
N GLN A 67 18.42 -20.15 12.36
CA GLN A 67 18.85 -19.02 13.20
C GLN A 67 20.15 -18.34 12.73
N ARG A 68 21.11 -19.11 12.18
CA ARG A 68 22.38 -18.56 11.63
C ARG A 68 22.19 -17.79 10.32
N VAL A 69 21.22 -18.20 9.50
CA VAL A 69 20.88 -17.50 8.25
C VAL A 69 20.14 -16.22 8.58
N GLN A 70 19.21 -16.26 9.54
CA GLN A 70 18.54 -15.05 10.03
C GLN A 70 19.55 -14.03 10.59
N GLU A 71 20.44 -14.47 11.49
CA GLU A 71 21.49 -13.61 12.05
C GLU A 71 22.35 -12.97 10.95
N PHE A 72 22.63 -13.69 9.87
CA PHE A 72 23.35 -13.13 8.73
C PHE A 72 22.51 -12.12 7.96
N LEU A 73 21.26 -12.44 7.61
CA LEU A 73 20.36 -11.55 6.87
C LEU A 73 20.05 -10.25 7.62
N ASP A 74 19.97 -10.30 8.95
CA ASP A 74 19.79 -9.13 9.81
C ASP A 74 20.96 -8.12 9.71
N THR A 75 22.14 -8.56 9.23
CA THR A 75 23.29 -7.68 8.96
C THR A 75 23.28 -7.08 7.55
N VAL A 76 22.40 -7.54 6.67
CA VAL A 76 22.36 -7.11 5.27
C VAL A 76 21.61 -5.79 5.15
N LEU A 77 22.27 -4.78 4.61
CA LEU A 77 21.69 -3.48 4.30
C LEU A 77 21.43 -3.39 2.79
N PHE A 78 20.20 -3.11 2.41
CA PHE A 78 19.81 -2.93 1.01
C PHE A 78 19.70 -1.45 0.68
N GLU A 79 20.44 -1.03 -0.35
CA GLU A 79 20.33 0.29 -0.95
C GLU A 79 19.68 0.17 -2.33
N VAL A 80 18.66 0.99 -2.58
CA VAL A 80 17.90 1.01 -3.83
C VAL A 80 18.16 2.31 -4.57
N SER A 81 18.47 2.22 -5.88
CA SER A 81 18.65 3.40 -6.73
C SER A 81 18.12 3.18 -8.14
N PRO A 82 17.22 4.04 -8.65
CA PRO A 82 16.42 5.02 -7.90
C PRO A 82 15.38 4.32 -7.01
N ASN A 83 14.91 5.01 -5.95
CA ASN A 83 13.91 4.47 -5.02
C ASN A 83 12.59 5.27 -4.95
N THR A 84 12.46 6.34 -5.75
CA THR A 84 11.31 7.24 -5.79
C THR A 84 11.08 7.75 -7.21
N ASN A 85 9.87 8.24 -7.50
CA ASN A 85 9.43 8.66 -8.84
C ASN A 85 9.59 7.55 -9.89
N LEU A 86 9.31 6.31 -9.49
CA LEU A 86 9.44 5.13 -10.33
C LEU A 86 8.29 5.05 -11.33
N SER A 87 8.63 4.68 -12.57
CA SER A 87 7.70 4.39 -13.66
C SER A 87 7.78 2.94 -14.12
N ASN A 88 6.70 2.45 -14.71
CA ASN A 88 6.71 1.21 -15.45
C ASN A 88 7.79 1.27 -16.55
N GLY A 89 8.70 0.30 -16.57
CA GLY A 89 9.85 0.23 -17.47
C GLY A 89 11.14 0.80 -16.91
N ASP A 90 11.13 1.45 -15.75
CA ASP A 90 12.36 1.89 -15.08
C ASP A 90 13.17 0.69 -14.59
N VAL A 91 14.50 0.81 -14.68
CA VAL A 91 15.42 -0.20 -14.14
C VAL A 91 15.96 0.29 -12.81
N ILE A 92 15.62 -0.40 -11.73
CA ILE A 92 16.15 -0.16 -10.39
C ILE A 92 17.35 -1.07 -10.12
N THR A 93 18.36 -0.52 -9.43
CA THR A 93 19.49 -1.29 -8.93
C THR A 93 19.35 -1.44 -7.43
N ILE A 94 19.32 -2.69 -6.95
CA ILE A 94 19.35 -3.02 -5.52
C ILE A 94 20.74 -3.54 -5.20
N THR A 95 21.42 -2.90 -4.25
CA THR A 95 22.75 -3.27 -3.78
C THR A 95 22.69 -3.67 -2.31
N ALA A 96 23.14 -4.87 -2.01
CA ALA A 96 23.21 -5.41 -0.67
C ALA A 96 24.64 -5.32 -0.13
N THR A 97 24.79 -4.69 1.03
CA THR A 97 26.02 -4.67 1.82
C THR A 97 25.86 -5.60 3.02
N TYR A 98 26.82 -6.50 3.27
CA TYR A 98 26.72 -7.52 4.31
C TYR A 98 28.06 -7.72 5.04
N ASP A 99 28.05 -8.37 6.20
CA ASP A 99 29.27 -8.71 6.94
C ASP A 99 30.00 -9.90 6.31
N GLU A 100 31.06 -9.61 5.53
CA GLU A 100 31.92 -10.61 4.90
C GLU A 100 32.58 -11.57 5.92
N ASN A 101 32.88 -11.10 7.13
CA ASN A 101 33.49 -11.95 8.16
C ASN A 101 32.48 -12.98 8.68
N LEU A 102 31.22 -12.57 8.84
CA LEU A 102 30.14 -13.45 9.24
C LEU A 102 29.83 -14.47 8.13
N ALA A 103 29.77 -14.02 6.88
CA ALA A 103 29.64 -14.91 5.72
C ALA A 103 30.78 -15.94 5.67
N GLN A 104 32.04 -15.52 5.84
CA GLN A 104 33.18 -16.42 5.85
C GLN A 104 33.12 -17.42 7.03
N ARG A 105 32.79 -16.93 8.23
CA ARG A 105 32.66 -17.76 9.45
C ARG A 105 31.58 -18.83 9.29
N TYR A 106 30.47 -18.48 8.63
CA TYR A 106 29.37 -19.40 8.39
C TYR A 106 29.46 -20.17 7.06
N HIS A 107 30.55 -19.98 6.31
CA HIS A 107 30.78 -20.58 5.00
C HIS A 107 29.62 -20.29 4.03
N TYR A 108 29.10 -19.06 4.07
CA TYR A 108 28.08 -18.58 3.15
C TYR A 108 28.71 -18.04 1.87
N GLU A 109 28.19 -18.52 0.75
CA GLU A 109 28.45 -17.96 -0.58
C GLU A 109 27.26 -17.10 -0.97
N VAL A 110 27.43 -15.77 -0.87
CA VAL A 110 26.38 -14.81 -1.21
C VAL A 110 26.26 -14.66 -2.73
N LYS A 111 25.04 -14.81 -3.24
CA LYS A 111 24.68 -14.60 -4.65
C LYS A 111 23.75 -13.40 -4.76
N ASN A 112 23.80 -12.74 -5.92
CA ASN A 112 22.95 -11.60 -6.26
C ASN A 112 23.04 -10.44 -5.25
N ALA A 113 24.26 -10.08 -4.83
CA ALA A 113 24.49 -8.91 -3.99
C ALA A 113 24.18 -7.58 -4.70
N THR A 114 24.22 -7.57 -6.03
CA THR A 114 23.69 -6.48 -6.85
C THR A 114 22.72 -7.11 -7.85
N MET A 115 21.53 -6.55 -7.96
CA MET A 115 20.50 -7.01 -8.88
C MET A 115 19.81 -5.82 -9.55
N GLU A 116 19.45 -6.01 -10.81
CA GLU A 116 18.66 -5.07 -11.60
C GLU A 116 17.26 -5.63 -11.78
N ILE A 117 16.25 -4.81 -11.53
CA ILE A 117 14.84 -5.18 -11.63
C ILE A 117 14.14 -4.13 -12.46
N THR A 118 13.30 -4.57 -13.39
CA THR A 118 12.42 -3.66 -14.14
C THR A 118 11.14 -3.46 -13.35
N VAL A 119 10.75 -2.21 -13.12
CA VAL A 119 9.49 -1.83 -12.47
C VAL A 119 8.35 -2.11 -13.43
N GLU A 120 7.34 -2.84 -12.98
CA GLU A 120 6.16 -3.21 -13.77
C GLU A 120 4.92 -3.25 -12.88
N GLY A 121 3.74 -3.00 -13.46
CA GLY A 121 2.45 -3.13 -12.79
C GLY A 121 2.05 -1.95 -11.89
N LEU A 122 2.68 -0.78 -12.03
CA LEU A 122 2.20 0.45 -11.38
C LEU A 122 0.95 0.99 -12.10
N GLN A 123 -0.01 1.50 -11.34
CA GLN A 123 -1.25 2.06 -11.88
C GLN A 123 -1.04 3.46 -12.48
N ASP A 124 -1.72 3.76 -13.58
CA ASP A 124 -1.68 5.05 -14.27
C ASP A 124 -2.81 5.98 -13.82
N ARG A 125 -2.49 7.28 -13.75
CA ARG A 125 -3.51 8.33 -13.57
C ARG A 125 -4.29 8.57 -14.84
N TYR A 126 -5.58 8.79 -14.71
CA TYR A 126 -6.43 9.26 -15.82
C TYR A 126 -6.01 10.65 -16.29
N ALA A 127 -6.01 10.89 -17.60
CA ALA A 127 -5.70 12.22 -18.14
C ALA A 127 -6.84 13.23 -17.89
N SER A 128 -8.09 12.75 -17.87
CA SER A 128 -9.31 13.54 -17.70
C SER A 128 -10.46 12.67 -17.17
N LEU A 129 -11.53 13.31 -16.72
CA LEU A 129 -12.75 12.64 -16.26
C LEU A 129 -13.32 11.68 -17.32
N GLU A 130 -13.29 12.05 -18.59
CA GLU A 130 -13.81 11.25 -19.71
C GLU A 130 -13.14 9.87 -19.88
N GLN A 131 -11.94 9.68 -19.31
CA GLN A 131 -11.22 8.40 -19.37
C GLN A 131 -11.55 7.46 -18.22
N ILE A 132 -12.23 7.96 -17.19
CA ILE A 132 -12.67 7.14 -16.06
C ILE A 132 -13.81 6.26 -16.55
N ASP A 133 -13.70 4.96 -16.30
CA ASP A 133 -14.76 4.01 -16.63
C ASP A 133 -16.05 4.39 -15.90
N HIS A 134 -17.19 4.27 -16.60
CA HIS A 134 -18.48 4.72 -16.09
C HIS A 134 -18.93 3.91 -14.86
N ASP A 135 -18.75 2.58 -14.88
CA ASP A 135 -19.16 1.72 -13.78
C ASP A 135 -18.26 1.97 -12.56
N TYR A 136 -16.96 2.17 -12.79
CA TYR A 136 -16.04 2.56 -11.74
C TYR A 136 -16.39 3.94 -11.14
N LEU A 137 -16.70 4.93 -11.97
CA LEU A 137 -17.14 6.24 -11.52
C LEU A 137 -18.42 6.15 -10.68
N SER A 138 -19.41 5.36 -11.12
CA SER A 138 -20.64 5.11 -10.35
C SER A 138 -20.31 4.49 -8.99
N ALA A 139 -19.47 3.46 -8.95
CA ALA A 139 -19.06 2.80 -7.71
C ALA A 139 -18.35 3.76 -6.73
N ILE A 140 -17.56 4.72 -7.25
CA ILE A 140 -16.92 5.77 -6.43
C ILE A 140 -17.98 6.66 -5.77
N LEU A 141 -19.00 7.07 -6.52
CA LEU A 141 -20.06 7.93 -6.01
C LEU A 141 -20.95 7.19 -5.00
N ASP A 142 -21.22 5.90 -5.23
CA ASP A 142 -21.93 5.03 -4.29
C ASP A 142 -21.14 4.84 -2.99
N ALA A 143 -19.82 4.65 -3.09
CA ALA A 143 -18.94 4.55 -1.92
C ALA A 143 -18.92 5.85 -1.11
N SER A 144 -18.94 7.00 -1.81
CA SER A 144 -19.05 8.32 -1.20
C SER A 144 -20.39 8.49 -0.46
N GLU A 145 -21.50 8.01 -1.01
CA GLU A 145 -22.81 8.08 -0.34
C GLU A 145 -22.86 7.13 0.87
N THR A 146 -22.38 5.90 0.70
CA THR A 146 -22.28 4.89 1.75
C THR A 146 -21.48 5.43 2.94
N TYR A 147 -20.39 6.16 2.67
CA TYR A 147 -19.61 6.81 3.73
C TYR A 147 -20.46 7.76 4.59
N VAL A 148 -21.36 8.55 3.99
CA VAL A 148 -22.23 9.46 4.75
C VAL A 148 -23.19 8.68 5.64
N TRP A 149 -23.80 7.61 5.11
CA TRP A 149 -24.69 6.75 5.90
C TRP A 149 -23.97 6.08 7.07
N ASP A 150 -22.76 5.54 6.85
CA ASP A 150 -21.98 4.88 7.89
C ASP A 150 -21.50 5.85 8.98
N HIS A 151 -21.35 7.14 8.65
CA HIS A 151 -20.82 8.16 9.56
C HIS A 151 -21.86 9.21 10.00
N GLU A 152 -23.15 9.01 9.72
CA GLU A 152 -24.20 10.02 9.98
C GLU A 152 -24.20 10.51 11.44
N ASN A 153 -23.87 9.62 12.38
CA ASN A 153 -23.82 9.93 13.81
C ASN A 153 -22.70 10.90 14.17
N ASP A 154 -21.50 10.66 13.62
CA ASP A 154 -20.34 11.50 13.84
C ASP A 154 -20.52 12.84 13.12
N ILE A 155 -21.08 12.81 11.91
CA ILE A 155 -21.40 14.01 11.13
C ILE A 155 -22.35 14.93 11.89
N PHE A 156 -23.46 14.40 12.42
CA PHE A 156 -24.41 15.21 13.17
C PHE A 156 -23.81 15.76 14.47
N SER A 157 -23.16 14.91 15.26
CA SER A 157 -22.64 15.29 16.59
C SER A 157 -21.47 16.27 16.56
N LEU A 158 -20.63 16.25 15.52
CA LEU A 158 -19.54 17.23 15.34
C LEU A 158 -20.03 18.60 14.90
N ASN A 159 -21.22 18.66 14.27
CA ASN A 159 -21.76 19.88 13.67
C ASN A 159 -22.95 20.46 14.44
N HIS A 160 -23.42 19.75 15.46
CA HIS A 160 -24.55 20.15 16.29
C HIS A 160 -24.32 19.76 17.76
N GLU A 161 -24.52 20.71 18.68
CA GLU A 161 -24.48 20.41 20.12
C GLU A 161 -25.70 19.56 20.47
N THR A 162 -25.48 18.29 20.82
CA THR A 162 -26.57 17.36 21.20
C THR A 162 -26.44 16.96 22.66
N SER A 163 -27.58 16.85 23.35
CA SER A 163 -27.63 16.12 24.61
C SER A 163 -27.76 14.62 24.34
N LYS A 164 -27.23 13.76 25.22
CA LYS A 164 -27.26 12.29 25.07
C LYS A 164 -28.65 11.67 24.93
N GLU A 165 -29.72 12.43 25.18
CA GLU A 165 -31.10 11.97 25.21
C GLU A 165 -31.91 12.38 23.97
N GLU A 166 -31.38 13.27 23.12
CA GLU A 166 -32.11 13.78 21.95
C GLU A 166 -32.03 12.81 20.77
N GLN A 167 -33.20 12.37 20.31
CA GLN A 167 -33.33 11.57 19.11
C GLN A 167 -33.25 12.48 17.88
N TRP A 168 -32.45 12.08 16.90
CA TRP A 168 -32.36 12.71 15.60
C TRP A 168 -32.34 11.64 14.51
N GLU A 169 -32.66 12.04 13.29
CA GLU A 169 -32.70 11.18 12.12
C GLU A 169 -32.21 11.96 10.89
N LEU A 170 -31.36 11.34 10.07
CA LEU A 170 -31.05 11.85 8.75
C LEU A 170 -32.25 11.61 7.82
N THR A 171 -32.99 12.66 7.51
CA THR A 171 -34.25 12.56 6.74
C THR A 171 -34.08 12.81 5.24
N ARG A 172 -32.93 13.38 4.85
CA ARG A 172 -32.57 13.60 3.45
C ARG A 172 -31.06 13.56 3.30
N LEU A 173 -30.61 12.75 2.34
CA LEU A 173 -29.28 12.82 1.76
C LEU A 173 -29.50 13.12 0.28
N GLN A 174 -29.00 14.27 -0.19
CA GLN A 174 -29.10 14.62 -1.61
C GLN A 174 -27.74 15.03 -2.18
N PRO A 175 -27.24 14.33 -3.21
CA PRO A 175 -26.05 14.76 -3.93
C PRO A 175 -26.33 16.06 -4.69
N CYS A 176 -25.46 17.05 -4.50
CA CYS A 176 -25.61 18.40 -5.05
C CYS A 176 -24.57 18.72 -6.11
N TYR A 177 -23.36 18.17 -5.97
CA TYR A 177 -22.25 18.40 -6.89
C TYR A 177 -21.23 17.28 -6.78
N GLY A 178 -20.67 16.85 -7.92
CA GLY A 178 -19.55 15.93 -7.98
C GLY A 178 -18.44 16.52 -8.86
N ALA A 179 -17.19 16.22 -8.54
CA ALA A 179 -16.07 16.58 -9.40
C ALA A 179 -14.92 15.59 -9.30
N PHE A 180 -14.24 15.40 -10.44
CA PHE A 180 -12.92 14.82 -10.51
C PHE A 180 -11.87 15.91 -10.34
N LEU A 181 -10.94 15.67 -9.42
CA LEU A 181 -9.89 16.59 -9.02
C LEU A 181 -8.55 15.96 -9.40
N LYS A 182 -8.03 16.37 -10.55
CA LYS A 182 -6.70 15.98 -11.02
C LYS A 182 -5.64 16.80 -10.30
N SER A 183 -4.76 16.14 -9.55
CA SER A 183 -3.70 16.81 -8.82
C SER A 183 -2.70 17.47 -9.76
N LYS A 184 -2.35 18.73 -9.49
CA LYS A 184 -1.25 19.42 -10.17
C LYS A 184 0.12 19.03 -9.61
N SER A 185 0.14 18.37 -8.45
CA SER A 185 1.35 17.89 -7.79
C SER A 185 1.55 16.40 -8.03
N THR A 186 2.81 15.99 -8.15
CA THR A 186 3.21 14.59 -8.19
C THR A 186 3.19 13.92 -6.81
N SER A 187 3.04 14.68 -5.73
CA SER A 187 3.00 14.16 -4.35
C SER A 187 1.60 13.91 -3.79
N ALA A 188 0.55 14.20 -4.57
CA ALA A 188 -0.83 14.03 -4.15
C ALA A 188 -1.58 13.25 -5.22
N SER A 189 -2.43 12.32 -4.79
CA SER A 189 -3.28 11.51 -5.66
C SER A 189 -4.42 12.34 -6.26
N ASP A 190 -4.87 11.89 -7.44
CA ASP A 190 -6.11 12.34 -8.03
C ASP A 190 -7.28 11.82 -7.17
N ARG A 191 -8.40 12.55 -7.15
CA ARG A 191 -9.52 12.24 -6.25
C ARG A 191 -10.86 12.58 -6.88
N VAL A 192 -11.92 11.96 -6.40
CA VAL A 192 -13.30 12.38 -6.67
C VAL A 192 -13.88 12.95 -5.38
N ILE A 193 -14.64 14.03 -5.50
CA ILE A 193 -15.41 14.57 -4.38
C ILE A 193 -16.90 14.58 -4.71
N GLN A 194 -17.72 14.50 -3.66
CA GLN A 194 -19.15 14.74 -3.76
C GLN A 194 -19.61 15.63 -2.61
N ILE A 195 -20.43 16.64 -2.91
CA ILE A 195 -21.09 17.50 -1.92
C ILE A 195 -22.53 17.05 -1.78
N TYR A 196 -22.94 16.77 -0.55
CA TYR A 196 -24.30 16.39 -0.18
C TYR A 196 -24.97 17.53 0.59
N GLN A 197 -26.26 17.74 0.33
CA GLN A 197 -27.15 18.41 1.26
C GLN A 197 -27.77 17.35 2.18
N LEU A 198 -27.56 17.52 3.48
CA LEU A 198 -28.07 16.64 4.53
C LEU A 198 -29.10 17.39 5.38
N ASP A 199 -30.31 16.86 5.49
CA ASP A 199 -31.34 17.39 6.38
C ASP A 199 -31.55 16.44 7.57
N PHE A 200 -31.09 16.87 8.74
CA PHE A 200 -31.30 16.15 10.00
C PHE A 200 -32.53 16.68 10.71
N LYS A 201 -33.44 15.78 11.07
CA LYS A 201 -34.58 16.11 11.91
C LYS A 201 -34.25 15.76 13.35
N GLN A 202 -34.31 16.74 14.23
CA GLN A 202 -34.22 16.52 15.68
C GLN A 202 -35.45 17.17 16.31
N ASN A 203 -36.25 16.36 17.02
CA ASN A 203 -37.59 16.74 17.47
C ASN A 203 -38.47 17.21 16.29
N ASP A 204 -38.80 18.51 16.23
CA ASP A 204 -39.58 19.14 15.15
C ASP A 204 -38.77 20.19 14.36
N GLN A 205 -37.45 20.26 14.60
CA GLN A 205 -36.56 21.16 13.88
C GLN A 205 -35.76 20.39 12.84
N VAL A 206 -35.60 21.01 11.66
CA VAL A 206 -34.76 20.49 10.58
C VAL A 206 -33.49 21.32 10.52
N PHE A 207 -32.36 20.63 10.54
CA PHE A 207 -31.03 21.19 10.44
C PHE A 207 -30.41 20.77 9.12
N THR A 208 -30.18 21.74 8.25
CA THR A 208 -29.52 21.51 6.95
C THR A 208 -28.02 21.74 7.08
N LEU A 209 -27.24 20.77 6.58
CA LEU A 209 -25.79 20.77 6.52
C LEU A 209 -25.37 20.46 5.08
N TYR A 210 -24.31 21.10 4.60
CA TYR A 210 -23.60 20.67 3.40
C TYR A 210 -22.33 19.94 3.77
N TYR A 211 -22.17 18.72 3.26
CA TYR A 211 -21.08 17.82 3.62
C TYR A 211 -20.32 17.39 2.37
N LEU A 212 -19.01 17.56 2.36
CA LEU A 212 -18.13 17.14 1.27
C LEU A 212 -17.48 15.83 1.65
N VAL A 213 -17.59 14.83 0.77
CA VAL A 213 -16.87 13.56 0.88
C VAL A 213 -15.80 13.52 -0.20
N CYS A 214 -14.64 12.99 0.14
CA CYS A 214 -13.48 12.84 -0.72
C CYS A 214 -13.11 11.36 -0.81
N VAL A 215 -13.09 10.83 -2.03
CA VAL A 215 -12.57 9.50 -2.37
C VAL A 215 -11.20 9.68 -3.04
N PRO A 216 -10.09 9.37 -2.34
CA PRO A 216 -8.74 9.56 -2.87
C PRO A 216 -8.30 8.41 -3.78
N GLU A 217 -7.09 8.53 -4.34
CA GLU A 217 -6.38 7.47 -5.06
C GLU A 217 -7.08 6.95 -6.32
N ILE A 218 -7.66 7.88 -7.08
CA ILE A 218 -8.37 7.56 -8.32
C ILE A 218 -7.38 7.37 -9.47
N ASN A 219 -7.24 6.12 -9.91
CA ASN A 219 -6.36 5.69 -11.00
C ASN A 219 -6.93 4.45 -11.72
N ASP A 220 -6.24 3.98 -12.76
CA ASP A 220 -6.70 2.86 -13.59
C ASP A 220 -6.64 1.48 -12.92
N GLY A 221 -6.21 1.41 -11.66
CA GLY A 221 -6.32 0.21 -10.84
C GLY A 221 -7.75 -0.17 -10.48
N MET A 222 -8.69 0.79 -10.59
CA MET A 222 -10.13 0.60 -10.36
C MET A 222 -10.46 0.04 -8.96
N GLU A 223 -9.59 0.30 -7.98
CA GLU A 223 -9.81 -0.07 -6.59
C GLU A 223 -10.31 1.15 -5.80
N ILE A 224 -11.25 0.92 -4.88
CA ILE A 224 -11.76 1.95 -3.97
C ILE A 224 -11.29 1.59 -2.57
N GLN A 225 -10.33 2.34 -2.04
CA GLN A 225 -9.85 2.16 -0.68
C GLN A 225 -10.82 2.85 0.29
N THR A 226 -11.90 2.15 0.65
CA THR A 226 -13.00 2.70 1.46
C THR A 226 -12.55 3.23 2.82
N GLN A 227 -11.50 2.65 3.38
CA GLN A 227 -10.86 3.08 4.64
C GLN A 227 -10.20 4.47 4.56
N ASP A 228 -9.85 4.94 3.36
CA ASP A 228 -9.22 6.23 3.12
C ASP A 228 -10.22 7.30 2.66
N ILE A 229 -11.50 6.93 2.50
CA ILE A 229 -12.58 7.89 2.27
C ILE A 229 -12.75 8.73 3.54
N PHE A 230 -12.84 10.03 3.36
CA PHE A 230 -13.09 10.96 4.45
C PHE A 230 -14.06 12.05 4.01
N GLY A 231 -14.72 12.66 4.99
CA GLY A 231 -15.57 13.82 4.74
C GLY A 231 -15.34 14.96 5.70
N GLU A 232 -15.81 16.13 5.30
CA GLU A 232 -15.80 17.34 6.11
C GLU A 232 -17.00 18.23 5.79
N ARG A 233 -17.32 19.16 6.69
CA ARG A 233 -18.35 20.16 6.42
C ARG A 233 -17.93 21.07 5.28
N ALA A 234 -18.80 21.24 4.29
CA ALA A 234 -18.63 22.22 3.23
C ALA A 234 -19.11 23.60 3.71
N TYR A 235 -18.18 24.55 3.86
CA TYR A 235 -18.46 25.92 4.29
C TYR A 235 -18.85 26.82 3.12
N LEU A 236 -20.02 26.54 2.55
CA LEU A 236 -20.65 27.35 1.51
C LEU A 236 -21.17 28.66 2.11
N SER A 237 -21.10 29.72 1.32
CA SER A 237 -21.77 30.99 1.60
C SER A 237 -23.25 30.93 1.22
N ASP A 238 -24.08 31.77 1.83
CA ASP A 238 -25.52 31.85 1.51
C ASP A 238 -25.77 32.08 0.02
N ALA A 239 -24.93 32.90 -0.64
CA ALA A 239 -25.01 33.14 -2.07
C ALA A 239 -24.69 31.89 -2.93
N GLU A 240 -23.68 31.10 -2.54
CA GLU A 240 -23.34 29.83 -3.21
C GLU A 240 -24.50 28.82 -3.06
N ILE A 241 -25.12 28.76 -1.88
CA ILE A 241 -26.29 27.90 -1.61
C ILE A 241 -27.51 28.33 -2.43
N GLU A 242 -27.88 29.61 -2.38
CA GLU A 242 -29.07 30.14 -3.07
C GLU A 242 -28.97 30.02 -4.60
N SER A 243 -27.75 30.13 -5.15
CA SER A 243 -27.50 30.01 -6.59
C SER A 243 -27.20 28.59 -7.06
N GLY A 244 -26.94 27.65 -6.14
CA GLY A 244 -26.46 26.31 -6.47
C GLY A 244 -25.04 26.29 -7.05
N ASP A 245 -24.23 27.32 -6.79
CA ASP A 245 -22.87 27.47 -7.33
C ASP A 245 -21.83 26.73 -6.48
N TYR A 246 -21.98 25.41 -6.42
CA TYR A 246 -21.04 24.53 -5.72
C TYR A 246 -19.67 24.47 -6.43
N ALA A 247 -19.64 24.69 -7.74
CA ALA A 247 -18.41 24.71 -8.53
C ALA A 247 -17.48 25.84 -8.08
N SER A 248 -18.01 27.05 -7.81
CA SER A 248 -17.22 28.15 -7.27
C SER A 248 -16.63 27.84 -5.89
N TYR A 249 -17.39 27.16 -5.02
CA TYR A 249 -16.88 26.70 -3.73
C TYR A 249 -15.71 25.72 -3.91
N VAL A 250 -15.89 24.69 -4.73
CA VAL A 250 -14.85 23.68 -4.99
C VAL A 250 -13.61 24.34 -5.62
N ASN A 251 -13.79 25.25 -6.56
CA ASN A 251 -12.66 25.98 -7.16
C ASN A 251 -11.95 26.89 -6.14
N ARG A 252 -12.68 27.51 -5.22
CA ARG A 252 -12.11 28.33 -4.15
C ARG A 252 -11.28 27.50 -3.17
N VAL A 253 -11.72 26.29 -2.84
CA VAL A 253 -11.04 25.41 -1.87
C VAL A 253 -9.90 24.62 -2.51
N PHE A 254 -10.14 24.00 -3.67
CA PHE A 254 -9.23 23.02 -4.28
C PHE A 254 -8.51 23.55 -5.52
N GLY A 255 -9.03 24.60 -6.17
CA GLY A 255 -8.57 25.03 -7.50
C GLY A 255 -7.12 25.49 -7.59
N GLN A 256 -6.46 25.78 -6.46
CA GLN A 256 -5.01 26.01 -6.44
C GLN A 256 -4.23 24.73 -6.70
N GLN A 257 -4.61 23.63 -6.05
CA GLN A 257 -3.88 22.35 -6.05
C GLN A 257 -4.36 21.38 -7.13
N TYR A 258 -5.60 21.53 -7.58
CA TYR A 258 -6.24 20.59 -8.50
C TYR A 258 -6.75 21.28 -9.77
N GLN A 259 -6.69 20.56 -10.88
CA GLN A 259 -7.54 20.81 -12.04
C GLN A 259 -8.88 20.11 -11.78
N ILE A 260 -9.98 20.84 -11.97
CA ILE A 260 -11.32 20.39 -11.56
C ILE A 260 -12.16 20.16 -12.81
N GLU A 261 -12.76 18.98 -12.90
CA GLU A 261 -13.72 18.59 -13.93
C GLU A 261 -15.03 18.18 -13.24
N SER A 262 -16.14 18.88 -13.54
CA SER A 262 -17.44 18.58 -12.94
C SER A 262 -18.02 17.28 -13.48
N ILE A 263 -18.56 16.46 -12.58
CA ILE A 263 -19.28 15.23 -12.93
C ILE A 263 -20.75 15.59 -13.14
N ASP A 264 -21.33 15.11 -14.25
CA ASP A 264 -22.77 15.18 -14.49
C ASP A 264 -23.46 14.04 -13.74
N LEU A 265 -23.96 14.35 -12.54
CA LEU A 265 -24.64 13.37 -11.69
C LEU A 265 -25.94 12.85 -12.33
N SER A 266 -26.57 13.63 -13.22
CA SER A 266 -27.84 13.22 -13.85
C SER A 266 -27.65 12.17 -14.95
N ALA A 267 -26.46 12.11 -15.55
CA ALA A 267 -26.15 11.16 -16.60
C ALA A 267 -25.87 9.74 -16.07
N LEU A 268 -25.63 9.60 -14.76
CA LEU A 268 -25.25 8.33 -14.13
C LEU A 268 -26.46 7.53 -13.63
N ASP A 269 -27.60 8.19 -13.37
CA ASP A 269 -28.86 7.55 -12.99
C ASP A 269 -29.57 6.85 -14.18
N GLU A 270 -29.17 7.11 -15.43
CA GLU A 270 -29.85 6.61 -16.63
C GLU A 270 -29.31 5.25 -17.14
N SER A 271 -28.35 4.62 -16.45
CA SER A 271 -27.72 3.35 -16.88
C SER A 271 -28.26 2.06 -16.22
N GLU A 272 -29.33 2.12 -15.42
CA GLU A 272 -30.05 0.93 -14.91
C GLU A 272 -31.13 0.40 -15.88
#